data_AF-A0A939VKF2-F1
#
_entry.id   AF-A0A939VKF2-F1
#
_cell.length_a   1.000
_cell.length_b   1.000
_cell.length_c   1.000
_cell.angle_alpha   90.00
_cell.angle_beta   90.00
_cell.angle_gamma   90.00
#
_symmetry.space_group_name_H-M   'P 1'
#
loop_
_entity.id
_entity.type
_entity.pdbx_description
1 polymer ?
#
loop_
_entity_poly.entity_id
_entity_poly.type
_entity_poly.pdbx_seq_one_letter_code
_entity_poly.pdbx_strand_id
1 'polypeptide(L)'
;MNVLRNIVICSCIMLFGSCCGQTKEKAFLTQYEFEDFSQFKSASIYVRGADSEKNPIILVDAPYLIRDTSRVGCYRVILGKKNNQVINAHWTLLRSGCVDADTIKLQKLAQSFRQYKIPRLDVDEKGNVFVFLKDVETLALVRFANEEELQKRSKEMEWINIKHNWYKPR
;
A
#
# COMPACT_ATOMS: atom_id res chain seq x y z
N MET A 1 -22.88 -6.89 -47.65
CA MET A 1 -22.80 -6.45 -46.24
C MET A 1 -21.79 -7.24 -45.39
N ASN A 2 -20.80 -7.93 -45.99
CA ASN A 2 -19.83 -8.73 -45.22
C ASN A 2 -18.45 -8.06 -45.05
N VAL A 3 -18.21 -6.91 -45.70
CA VAL A 3 -16.91 -6.21 -45.64
C VAL A 3 -16.80 -5.32 -44.39
N LEU A 4 -17.90 -4.68 -43.96
CA LEU A 4 -17.92 -3.86 -42.74
C LEU A 4 -17.69 -4.66 -41.45
N ARG A 5 -18.10 -5.94 -41.43
CA ARG A 5 -18.02 -6.78 -40.23
C ARG A 5 -16.57 -7.20 -39.91
N ASN A 6 -15.72 -7.35 -40.93
CA ASN A 6 -14.30 -7.70 -40.75
C ASN A 6 -13.43 -6.49 -40.36
N ILE A 7 -13.83 -5.27 -40.74
CA ILE A 7 -13.10 -4.04 -40.36
C ILE A 7 -13.27 -3.73 -38.86
N VAL A 8 -14.45 -4.02 -38.30
CA VAL A 8 -14.73 -3.85 -36.86
C VAL A 8 -13.94 -4.85 -36.02
N ILE A 9 -13.78 -6.10 -36.49
CA ILE A 9 -13.02 -7.13 -35.76
C ILE A 9 -11.52 -6.83 -35.75
N CYS A 10 -10.96 -6.34 -36.86
CA CYS A 10 -9.55 -5.92 -36.91
C CYS A 10 -9.26 -4.67 -36.06
N SER A 11 -10.23 -3.76 -35.88
CA SER A 11 -10.05 -2.57 -35.03
C SER A 11 -10.06 -2.89 -33.53
N CYS A 12 -10.74 -3.96 -33.10
CA CYS A 12 -10.73 -4.40 -31.71
C CYS A 12 -9.43 -5.13 -31.32
N ILE A 13 -8.75 -5.78 -32.27
CA ILE A 13 -7.51 -6.53 -31.98
C ILE A 13 -6.30 -5.58 -31.83
N MET A 14 -6.32 -4.41 -32.48
CA MET A 14 -5.24 -3.41 -32.33
C MET A 14 -5.27 -2.63 -31.00
N LEU A 15 -6.34 -2.72 -30.20
CA LEU A 15 -6.40 -2.13 -28.86
C LEU A 15 -5.65 -2.95 -27.79
N PHE A 16 -5.27 -4.20 -28.09
CA PHE A 16 -4.49 -5.04 -27.18
C PHE A 16 -2.97 -4.90 -27.36
N GLY A 17 -2.50 -4.08 -28.32
CA GLY A 17 -1.08 -3.91 -28.66
C GLY A 17 -0.30 -2.88 -27.84
N SER A 18 -0.93 -2.16 -26.90
CA SER A 18 -0.25 -1.12 -26.08
C SER A 18 0.09 -1.57 -24.64
N CYS A 19 0.07 -2.87 -24.37
CA CYS A 19 0.44 -3.40 -23.05
C CYS A 19 1.96 -3.55 -22.84
N CYS A 20 2.78 -2.97 -23.73
CA CYS A 20 4.24 -2.96 -23.63
C CYS A 20 4.71 -1.61 -23.09
N GLY A 21 4.99 -1.53 -21.78
CA GLY A 21 5.78 -0.44 -21.20
C GLY A 21 5.19 0.31 -20.00
N GLN A 22 4.10 -0.14 -19.39
CA GLN A 22 3.61 0.51 -18.16
C GLN A 22 4.54 0.20 -16.98
N THR A 23 5.24 1.22 -16.47
CA THR A 23 6.03 1.08 -15.24
C THR A 23 5.12 0.76 -14.05
N LYS A 24 5.67 0.17 -12.97
CA LYS A 24 4.88 -0.15 -11.77
C LYS A 24 4.21 1.11 -11.18
N GLU A 25 4.88 2.25 -11.24
CA GLU A 25 4.34 3.54 -10.81
C GLU A 25 3.10 3.92 -11.60
N LYS A 26 3.19 3.84 -12.94
CA LYS A 26 2.08 4.19 -13.81
C LYS A 26 0.92 3.21 -13.62
N ALA A 27 1.18 1.93 -13.39
CA ALA A 27 0.12 0.94 -13.10
C ALA A 27 -0.59 1.24 -11.78
N PHE A 28 0.16 1.55 -10.72
CA PHE A 28 -0.41 1.92 -9.42
C PHE A 28 -1.26 3.20 -9.52
N LEU A 29 -0.74 4.25 -10.16
CA LEU A 29 -1.45 5.52 -10.29
C LEU A 29 -2.70 5.40 -11.16
N THR A 30 -2.69 4.59 -12.23
CA THR A 30 -3.91 4.33 -13.02
C THR A 30 -5.05 3.78 -12.17
N GLN A 31 -4.74 2.99 -11.13
CA GLN A 31 -5.76 2.36 -10.30
C GLN A 31 -6.12 3.17 -9.04
N TYR A 32 -5.16 3.87 -8.44
CA TYR A 32 -5.29 4.43 -7.08
C TYR A 32 -4.99 5.92 -6.98
N GLU A 33 -4.92 6.66 -8.10
CA GLU A 33 -4.63 8.10 -8.10
C GLU A 33 -5.53 8.89 -7.13
N PHE A 34 -6.83 8.58 -7.13
CA PHE A 34 -7.87 9.25 -6.35
C PHE A 34 -8.32 8.44 -5.12
N GLU A 35 -7.60 7.38 -4.76
CA GLU A 35 -7.93 6.55 -3.61
C GLU A 35 -7.86 7.38 -2.31
N ASP A 36 -8.85 7.18 -1.44
CA ASP A 36 -8.82 7.72 -0.08
C ASP A 36 -8.06 6.76 0.86
N PHE A 37 -6.85 7.17 1.24
CA PHE A 37 -6.00 6.44 2.17
C PHE A 37 -6.23 6.85 3.64
N SER A 38 -7.25 7.65 3.95
CA SER A 38 -7.53 8.15 5.30
C SER A 38 -7.62 7.06 6.37
N GLN A 39 -8.11 5.87 6.00
CA GLN A 39 -8.18 4.72 6.91
C GLN A 39 -6.80 4.29 7.45
N PHE A 40 -5.71 4.58 6.73
CA PHE A 40 -4.34 4.25 7.10
C PHE A 40 -3.59 5.38 7.80
N LYS A 41 -4.24 6.52 8.06
CA LYS A 41 -3.59 7.67 8.69
C LYS A 41 -2.88 7.29 9.99
N SER A 42 -1.64 7.75 10.14
CA SER A 42 -0.74 7.39 11.23
C SER A 42 -0.48 5.88 11.34
N ALA A 43 -0.35 5.19 10.20
CA ALA A 43 0.01 3.78 10.14
C ALA A 43 1.09 3.49 9.09
N SER A 44 1.91 2.49 9.39
CA SER A 44 2.85 1.85 8.48
C SER A 44 2.48 0.37 8.36
N ILE A 45 2.30 -0.11 7.13
CA ILE A 45 1.88 -1.49 6.86
C ILE A 45 2.75 -2.07 5.77
N TYR A 46 3.30 -3.26 6.00
CA TYR A 46 4.15 -3.92 5.02
C TYR A 46 4.07 -5.44 5.05
N VAL A 47 4.34 -6.04 3.90
CA VAL A 47 4.48 -7.48 3.75
C VAL A 47 5.88 -7.87 4.23
N ARG A 48 5.96 -8.62 5.33
CA ARG A 48 7.23 -9.13 5.87
C ARG A 48 7.72 -10.35 5.09
N GLY A 49 6.81 -11.13 4.54
CA GLY A 49 7.10 -12.38 3.84
C GLY A 49 5.86 -13.28 3.78
N ALA A 50 6.08 -14.58 3.80
CA ALA A 50 5.01 -15.57 3.85
C ALA A 50 5.33 -16.67 4.86
N ASP A 51 4.29 -17.33 5.39
CA ASP A 51 4.45 -18.53 6.21
C ASP A 51 4.82 -19.76 5.36
N SER A 52 4.89 -20.93 6.00
CA SER A 52 5.20 -22.21 5.34
C SER A 52 4.19 -22.59 4.25
N GLU A 53 2.93 -22.16 4.37
CA GLU A 53 1.85 -22.42 3.41
C GLU A 53 1.74 -21.34 2.31
N LYS A 54 2.68 -20.38 2.31
CA LYS A 54 2.72 -19.22 1.43
C LYS A 54 1.58 -18.22 1.67
N ASN A 55 1.01 -18.19 2.88
CA ASN A 55 0.10 -17.13 3.31
C ASN A 55 0.91 -15.86 3.65
N PRO A 56 0.51 -14.67 3.18
CA PRO A 56 1.22 -13.44 3.47
C PRO A 56 1.25 -13.12 4.97
N ILE A 57 2.43 -12.74 5.45
CA ILE A 57 2.65 -12.20 6.79
C ILE A 57 2.75 -10.68 6.65
N ILE A 58 1.79 -9.98 7.26
CA ILE A 58 1.69 -8.52 7.25
C ILE A 58 2.06 -8.00 8.64
N LEU A 59 2.88 -6.97 8.69
CA LEU A 59 3.16 -6.21 9.91
C LEU A 59 2.43 -4.88 9.83
N VAL A 60 1.69 -4.57 10.90
CA VAL A 60 0.93 -3.34 11.07
C VAL A 60 1.52 -2.58 12.25
N ASP A 61 1.98 -1.37 12.00
CA ASP A 61 2.32 -0.39 13.02
C ASP A 61 1.30 0.75 12.95
N ALA A 62 0.47 0.88 13.98
CA ALA A 62 -0.61 1.86 14.06
C ALA A 62 -0.77 2.27 15.54
N PRO A 63 0.13 3.11 16.08
CA PRO A 63 0.24 3.37 17.52
C PRO A 63 -1.03 3.96 18.12
N TYR A 64 -1.84 4.67 17.33
CA TYR A 64 -3.11 5.26 17.76
C TYR A 64 -4.19 4.22 18.14
N LEU A 65 -3.98 2.93 17.82
CA LEU A 65 -4.85 1.82 18.20
C LEU A 65 -4.37 1.07 19.45
N ILE A 66 -3.31 1.55 20.08
CA ILE A 66 -2.61 0.88 21.17
C ILE A 66 -2.50 1.86 22.33
N ARG A 67 -2.92 1.44 23.52
CA ARG A 67 -2.88 2.32 24.69
C ARG A 67 -1.47 2.54 25.24
N ASP A 68 -0.65 1.48 25.27
CA ASP A 68 0.74 1.53 25.73
C ASP A 68 1.66 0.91 24.67
N THR A 69 2.32 1.77 23.92
CA THR A 69 3.26 1.38 22.86
C THR A 69 4.64 0.99 23.39
N SER A 70 4.96 1.25 24.67
CA SER A 70 6.30 1.02 25.24
C SER A 70 6.67 -0.47 25.38
N ARG A 71 5.67 -1.36 25.28
CA ARG A 71 5.80 -2.79 25.56
C ARG A 71 5.53 -3.69 24.36
N VAL A 72 5.33 -3.12 23.18
CA VAL A 72 4.84 -3.86 22.01
C VAL A 72 5.68 -3.58 20.77
N GLY A 73 5.92 -4.62 19.98
CA GLY A 73 6.40 -4.47 18.61
C GLY A 73 5.23 -4.26 17.64
N CYS A 74 5.48 -4.44 16.35
CA CYS A 74 4.40 -4.43 15.36
C CYS A 74 3.36 -5.53 15.62
N TYR A 75 2.11 -5.28 15.22
CA TYR A 75 1.07 -6.30 15.20
C TYR A 75 1.24 -7.16 13.94
N ARG A 76 1.46 -8.46 14.13
CA ARG A 76 1.66 -9.43 13.04
C ARG A 76 0.33 -10.08 12.69
N VAL A 77 -0.03 -10.06 11.40
CA VAL A 77 -1.25 -10.67 10.86
C VAL A 77 -0.88 -11.63 9.74
N ILE A 78 -1.32 -12.89 9.83
CA ILE A 78 -1.28 -13.85 8.72
C ILE A 78 -2.66 -13.85 8.06
N LEU A 79 -2.70 -13.57 6.74
CA LEU A 79 -3.94 -13.64 5.96
C LEU A 79 -3.94 -14.86 5.04
N GLY A 80 -5.07 -15.53 4.90
CA GLY A 80 -5.23 -16.61 3.95
C GLY A 80 -5.04 -16.13 2.51
N LYS A 81 -4.14 -16.77 1.77
CA LYS A 81 -3.76 -16.33 0.41
C LYS A 81 -4.91 -16.26 -0.60
N LYS A 82 -6.00 -17.00 -0.37
CA LYS A 82 -7.16 -17.08 -1.29
C LYS A 82 -8.28 -16.10 -0.95
N ASN A 83 -8.58 -15.91 0.32
CA ASN A 83 -9.76 -15.17 0.79
C ASN A 83 -9.43 -13.94 1.65
N ASN A 84 -8.14 -13.69 1.91
CA ASN A 84 -7.64 -12.63 2.79
C ASN A 84 -8.27 -12.65 4.19
N GLN A 85 -8.81 -13.78 4.65
CA GLN A 85 -9.30 -13.93 6.02
C GLN A 85 -8.12 -14.04 6.98
N VAL A 86 -8.28 -13.51 8.19
CA VAL A 86 -7.25 -13.60 9.23
C VAL A 86 -7.15 -15.06 9.68
N ILE A 87 -5.97 -15.66 9.52
CA ILE A 87 -5.67 -17.01 10.01
C ILE A 87 -5.14 -16.93 11.45
N ASN A 88 -4.25 -15.98 11.71
CA ASN A 88 -3.62 -15.79 13.02
C ASN A 88 -3.14 -14.34 13.12
N ALA A 89 -3.24 -13.75 14.31
CA ALA A 89 -2.67 -12.44 14.58
C ALA A 89 -2.17 -12.33 16.03
N HIS A 90 -1.00 -11.73 16.21
CA HIS A 90 -0.35 -11.54 17.51
C HIS A 90 0.73 -10.46 17.46
N TRP A 91 1.18 -9.99 18.62
CA TRP A 91 2.28 -9.04 18.76
C TRP A 91 3.64 -9.72 18.55
N THR A 92 4.58 -9.06 17.85
CA THR A 92 5.90 -9.65 17.56
C THR A 92 6.86 -9.71 18.75
N LEU A 93 6.73 -8.80 19.72
CA LEU A 93 7.69 -8.65 20.83
C LEU A 93 7.08 -8.84 22.23
N LEU A 94 5.86 -9.36 22.33
CA LEU A 94 5.27 -9.59 23.64
C LEU A 94 5.87 -10.81 24.32
N ARG A 95 6.61 -10.60 25.42
CA ARG A 95 7.16 -11.69 26.25
C ARG A 95 6.16 -12.22 27.28
N SER A 96 5.23 -11.39 27.76
CA SER A 96 4.14 -11.77 28.67
C SER A 96 3.18 -10.59 28.90
N GLY A 97 1.87 -10.84 28.98
CA GLY A 97 0.85 -9.83 29.30
C GLY A 97 -0.21 -9.65 28.21
N CYS A 98 -1.26 -8.88 28.51
CA CYS A 98 -2.26 -8.44 27.54
C CYS A 98 -1.95 -7.01 27.10
N VAL A 99 -2.04 -6.74 25.79
CA VAL A 99 -1.98 -5.38 25.24
C VAL A 99 -3.41 -4.87 25.11
N ASP A 100 -3.69 -3.73 25.72
CA ASP A 100 -4.92 -2.98 25.50
C ASP A 100 -4.85 -2.28 24.13
N ALA A 101 -5.48 -2.89 23.12
CA ALA A 101 -5.45 -2.43 21.74
C ALA A 101 -6.69 -2.88 20.95
N ASP A 102 -7.07 -2.10 19.93
CA ASP A 102 -8.11 -2.47 18.97
C ASP A 102 -7.55 -3.43 17.90
N THR A 103 -7.43 -4.69 18.29
CA THR A 103 -6.91 -5.76 17.41
C THR A 103 -7.80 -6.04 16.21
N ILE A 104 -9.11 -5.76 16.29
CA ILE A 104 -10.05 -5.92 15.17
C ILE A 104 -9.72 -4.88 14.09
N LYS A 105 -9.51 -3.62 14.48
CA LYS A 105 -9.14 -2.57 13.52
C LYS A 105 -7.75 -2.80 12.93
N LEU A 106 -6.78 -3.25 13.73
CA LEU A 106 -5.45 -3.66 13.22
C LEU A 106 -5.55 -4.77 12.15
N GLN A 107 -6.41 -5.77 12.38
CA GLN A 107 -6.65 -6.82 11.39
C GLN A 107 -7.30 -6.29 10.12
N LYS A 108 -8.31 -5.42 10.25
CA LYS A 108 -8.97 -4.77 9.09
C LYS A 108 -7.98 -3.96 8.26
N LEU A 109 -7.07 -3.23 8.89
CA LEU A 109 -6.01 -2.49 8.17
C LEU A 109 -5.14 -3.43 7.31
N ALA A 110 -4.71 -4.57 7.87
CA ALA A 110 -3.94 -5.57 7.11
C ALA A 110 -4.74 -6.13 5.91
N GLN A 111 -6.04 -6.40 6.11
CA GLN A 111 -6.93 -6.90 5.05
C GLN A 111 -7.15 -5.86 3.94
N SER A 112 -7.43 -4.60 4.29
CA SER A 112 -7.58 -3.50 3.33
C SER A 112 -6.28 -3.28 2.55
N PHE A 113 -5.14 -3.23 3.24
CA PHE A 113 -3.83 -3.04 2.61
C PHE A 113 -3.52 -4.09 1.53
N ARG A 114 -3.97 -5.33 1.73
CA ARG A 114 -3.68 -6.42 0.79
C ARG A 114 -4.22 -6.16 -0.62
N GLN A 115 -5.26 -5.34 -0.76
CA GLN A 115 -5.88 -4.98 -2.04
C GLN A 115 -4.92 -4.25 -2.99
N TYR A 116 -4.00 -3.45 -2.44
CA TYR A 116 -3.05 -2.65 -3.23
C TYR A 116 -1.95 -3.48 -3.89
N LYS A 117 -1.71 -4.72 -3.40
CA LYS A 117 -0.67 -5.63 -3.93
C LYS A 117 0.73 -5.01 -3.99
N ILE A 118 1.04 -4.14 -3.04
CA ILE A 118 2.35 -3.48 -2.89
C ILE A 118 3.10 -4.03 -1.66
N PRO A 119 4.45 -3.95 -1.64
CA PRO A 119 5.26 -4.30 -0.48
C PRO A 119 4.94 -3.52 0.80
N ARG A 120 4.76 -2.19 0.70
CA ARG A 120 4.58 -1.31 1.86
C ARG A 120 3.78 -0.06 1.51
N LEU A 121 2.98 0.37 2.48
CA LEU A 121 2.23 1.62 2.49
C LEU A 121 2.43 2.29 3.83
N ASP A 122 2.85 3.55 3.83
CA ASP A 122 2.82 4.39 5.01
C ASP A 122 1.90 5.59 4.76
N VAL A 123 1.10 5.95 5.74
CA VAL A 123 0.38 7.23 5.74
C VAL A 123 0.67 7.93 7.06
N ASP A 124 1.29 9.09 6.97
CA ASP A 124 1.68 9.83 8.17
C ASP A 124 0.50 10.59 8.79
N GLU A 125 0.75 11.26 9.91
CA GLU A 125 -0.26 12.04 10.64
C GLU A 125 -0.78 13.26 9.84
N LYS A 126 -0.02 13.74 8.84
CA LYS A 126 -0.45 14.83 7.97
C LYS A 126 -1.24 14.32 6.77
N GLY A 127 -1.27 13.01 6.57
CA GLY A 127 -1.98 12.36 5.46
C GLY A 127 -1.12 12.25 4.19
N ASN A 128 0.19 12.46 4.28
CA ASN A 128 1.08 12.15 3.18
C ASN A 128 1.11 10.63 2.99
N VAL A 129 1.03 10.17 1.75
CA VAL A 129 0.97 8.74 1.40
C VAL A 129 2.29 8.33 0.77
N PHE A 130 2.97 7.35 1.34
CA PHE A 130 4.24 6.82 0.87
C PHE A 130 4.04 5.39 0.37
N VAL A 131 4.35 5.16 -0.90
CA VAL A 131 4.10 3.88 -1.58
C VAL A 131 5.42 3.29 -2.04
N PHE A 132 5.64 2.03 -1.67
CA PHE A 132 6.81 1.26 -2.05
C PHE A 132 6.38 0.15 -3.01
N LEU A 133 6.94 0.11 -4.22
CA LEU A 133 6.47 -0.77 -5.30
C LEU A 133 7.41 -1.94 -5.63
N LYS A 134 8.67 -1.87 -5.18
CA LYS A 134 9.70 -2.87 -5.45
C LYS A 134 9.95 -3.78 -4.25
N ASP A 135 10.24 -3.18 -3.11
CA ASP A 135 10.56 -3.82 -1.83
C ASP A 135 10.04 -2.91 -0.70
N VAL A 136 10.36 -3.22 0.57
CA VAL A 136 9.84 -2.47 1.73
C VAL A 136 10.69 -1.25 2.12
N GLU A 137 11.79 -1.00 1.38
CA GLU A 137 12.82 0.00 1.73
C GLU A 137 12.91 1.12 0.69
N THR A 138 12.68 0.79 -0.58
CA THR A 138 12.83 1.71 -1.72
C THR A 138 11.52 2.45 -1.98
N LEU A 139 11.42 3.68 -1.47
CA LEU A 139 10.29 4.57 -1.71
C LEU A 139 10.14 4.85 -3.21
N ALA A 140 8.94 4.62 -3.75
CA ALA A 140 8.68 4.77 -5.19
C ALA A 140 7.81 5.99 -5.49
N LEU A 141 6.75 6.21 -4.70
CA LEU A 141 5.82 7.30 -4.89
C LEU A 141 5.46 7.96 -3.55
N VAL A 142 5.25 9.27 -3.60
CA VAL A 142 4.68 10.04 -2.49
C VAL A 142 3.52 10.87 -2.98
N ARG A 143 2.38 10.82 -2.29
CA ARG A 143 1.31 11.82 -2.41
C ARG A 143 1.40 12.79 -1.25
N PHE A 144 1.75 14.04 -1.51
CA PHE A 144 1.76 15.06 -0.47
C PHE A 144 0.33 15.52 -0.16
N ALA A 145 0.03 15.73 1.11
CA ALA A 145 -1.26 16.20 1.57
C ALA A 145 -1.53 17.65 1.11
N ASN A 146 -0.49 18.47 1.01
CA ASN A 146 -0.51 19.85 0.57
C ASN A 146 0.89 20.34 0.15
N GLU A 147 0.97 21.59 -0.30
CA GLU A 147 2.22 22.24 -0.73
C GLU A 147 3.23 22.45 0.41
N GLU A 148 2.77 22.73 1.62
CA GLU A 148 3.64 22.92 2.79
C GLU A 148 4.43 21.64 3.11
N GLU A 149 3.78 20.48 3.06
CA GLU A 149 4.42 19.18 3.25
C GLU A 149 5.43 18.87 2.14
N LEU A 150 5.12 19.20 0.88
CA LEU A 150 6.08 19.11 -0.23
C LEU A 150 7.31 19.99 0.02
N GLN A 151 7.13 21.26 0.38
CA GLN A 151 8.23 22.18 0.64
C GLN A 151 9.12 21.73 1.80
N LYS A 152 8.51 21.19 2.86
CA LYS A 152 9.26 20.63 4.00
C LYS A 152 10.17 19.49 3.56
N ARG A 153 9.64 18.54 2.77
CA ARG A 153 10.37 17.34 2.31
C ARG A 153 11.34 17.63 1.17
N SER A 154 11.12 18.71 0.43
CA SER A 154 12.06 19.15 -0.62
C SER A 154 13.41 19.63 -0.06
N LYS A 155 13.52 19.83 1.25
CA LYS A 155 14.79 20.08 1.95
C LYS A 155 15.65 18.82 2.11
N GLU A 156 15.04 17.65 2.05
CA GLU A 156 15.69 16.35 2.29
C GLU A 156 16.05 15.65 0.97
N MET A 157 15.29 15.92 -0.09
CA MET A 157 15.34 15.20 -1.36
C MET A 157 14.71 16.03 -2.49
N GLU A 158 15.19 15.85 -3.72
CA GLU A 158 14.52 16.39 -4.90
C GLU A 158 13.36 15.50 -5.34
N TRP A 159 12.23 16.13 -5.67
CA TRP A 159 11.00 15.45 -6.06
C TRP A 159 10.64 15.75 -7.51
N ILE A 160 10.30 14.73 -8.28
CA ILE A 160 9.78 14.86 -9.63
C ILE A 160 8.26 14.69 -9.57
N ASN A 161 7.52 15.74 -9.94
CA ASN A 161 6.08 15.65 -10.11
C ASN A 161 5.77 14.68 -11.26
N ILE A 162 4.98 13.65 -10.97
CA ILE A 162 4.51 12.71 -11.98
C ILE A 162 3.09 13.07 -12.43
N LYS A 163 2.22 13.37 -11.47
CA LYS A 163 0.80 13.66 -11.72
C LYS A 163 0.13 14.26 -10.49
N HIS A 164 -0.54 15.41 -10.62
CA HIS A 164 -1.24 16.08 -9.50
C HIS A 164 -0.33 16.22 -8.26
N ASN A 165 -0.74 15.67 -7.12
CA ASN A 165 0.02 15.70 -5.88
C ASN A 165 0.95 14.48 -5.71
N TRP A 166 1.13 13.67 -6.76
CA TRP A 166 2.01 12.50 -6.77
C TRP A 166 3.41 12.82 -7.32
N TYR A 167 4.41 12.42 -6.57
CA TYR A 167 5.83 12.66 -6.83
C TYR A 167 6.62 11.36 -6.72
N LYS A 168 7.79 11.31 -7.34
CA LYS A 168 8.84 10.32 -7.04
C LYS A 168 10.13 10.99 -6.59
N PRO A 169 10.96 10.30 -5.80
CA PRO A 169 12.36 10.63 -5.62
C PRO A 169 13.07 10.78 -6.98
N ARG A 170 13.97 11.75 -7.09
CA ARG A 170 14.86 11.87 -8.26
C ARG A 170 15.96 10.81 -8.28
#